data_AF-A0A355SIT4-F1
#
_entry.id   AF-A0A355SIT4-F1
#
_cell.length_a   1.000
_cell.length_b   1.000
_cell.length_c   1.000
_cell.angle_alpha   90.00
_cell.angle_beta   90.00
_cell.angle_gamma   90.00
#
_symmetry.space_group_name_H-M   'P 1'
#
loop_
_entity.id
_entity.type
_entity.pdbx_description
1 polymer ?
#
loop_
_entity_poly.entity_id
_entity_poly.type
_entity_poly.pdbx_seq_one_letter_code
_entity_poly.pdbx_strand_id
1 'polypeptide(L)' 'DEIYSELTYGKKHVSIASISGMKERSAVINGFSKAYSMTGWRLGYVAAPSRIMEQIVKVHQYDVTCAPS' A
#
# COMPACT_ATOMS: atom_id res chain seq x y z
N ASP A 1 0.26 -6.33 4.01
CA ASP A 1 0.65 -6.38 2.60
C ASP A 1 -0.39 -7.20 1.88
N GLU A 2 -0.97 -6.63 0.83
CA GLU A 2 -2.07 -7.21 0.06
C GLU A 2 -1.73 -7.27 -1.45
N ILE A 3 -0.44 -7.29 -1.82
CA ILE A 3 0.02 -7.28 -3.23
C ILE A 3 -0.55 -8.41 -4.11
N TYR A 4 -1.03 -9.51 -3.50
CA TYR A 4 -1.64 -10.66 -4.16
C TYR A 4 -3.18 -10.70 -4.00
N SER A 5 -3.84 -9.62 -3.56
CA SER A 5 -5.28 -9.60 -3.27
C SER A 5 -6.16 -10.06 -4.43
N GLU A 6 -5.74 -9.77 -5.67
CA GLU A 6 -6.46 -10.14 -6.89
C GLU A 6 -6.16 -11.58 -7.36
N LEU A 7 -5.12 -12.22 -6.83
CA LEU A 7 -4.68 -13.56 -7.21
C LEU A 7 -5.28 -14.63 -6.28
N THR A 8 -6.59 -14.52 -6.03
CA THR A 8 -7.34 -15.48 -5.21
C THR A 8 -8.20 -16.41 -6.05
N TYR A 9 -8.16 -17.71 -5.73
CA TYR A 9 -8.97 -18.74 -6.39
C TYR A 9 -10.07 -19.25 -5.44
N GLY A 10 -11.32 -19.26 -5.90
CA GLY A 10 -12.47 -19.83 -5.18
C GLY A 10 -13.03 -18.98 -4.02
N LYS A 11 -12.22 -18.20 -3.31
CA LYS A 11 -12.66 -17.26 -2.28
C LYS A 11 -12.10 -15.88 -2.54
N LYS A 12 -12.88 -14.83 -2.24
CA LYS A 12 -12.38 -13.45 -2.33
C LYS A 12 -11.46 -13.13 -1.16
N HIS A 13 -10.39 -12.39 -1.43
CA HIS A 13 -9.56 -11.78 -0.40
C HIS A 13 -10.39 -10.83 0.48
N VAL A 14 -10.11 -10.82 1.78
CA VAL A 14 -10.70 -9.89 2.74
C VAL A 14 -9.57 -9.08 3.36
N SER A 15 -9.56 -7.78 3.09
CA SER A 15 -8.59 -6.87 3.68
C SER A 15 -8.76 -6.80 5.19
N ILE A 16 -7.66 -6.81 5.93
CA ILE A 16 -7.65 -6.62 7.38
C ILE A 16 -8.30 -5.28 7.78
N ALA A 17 -8.17 -4.26 6.94
CA ALA A 17 -8.74 -2.94 7.17
C ALA A 17 -10.28 -2.93 7.09
N SER A 18 -10.91 -3.97 6.53
CA SER A 18 -12.37 -4.12 6.49
C SER A 18 -12.97 -4.69 7.78
N ILE A 19 -12.14 -5.24 8.66
CA ILE A 19 -12.58 -5.76 9.97
C ILE A 19 -12.89 -4.59 10.91
N SER A 20 -13.98 -4.71 11.67
CA SER A 20 -14.41 -3.67 12.62
C SER A 20 -13.28 -3.28 13.58
N GLY A 21 -13.03 -1.97 13.69
CA GLY A 21 -11.96 -1.41 14.55
C GLY A 21 -10.54 -1.49 13.98
N MET A 22 -10.33 -2.17 12.84
CA MET A 22 -8.99 -2.35 12.25
C MET A 22 -8.56 -1.22 11.32
N LYS A 23 -9.51 -0.45 10.76
CA LYS A 23 -9.21 0.67 9.86
C LYS A 23 -8.22 1.68 10.47
N GLU A 24 -8.41 2.03 11.74
CA GLU A 24 -7.55 2.99 12.48
C GLU A 24 -6.20 2.42 12.93
N ARG A 25 -5.96 1.12 12.69
CA ARG A 25 -4.82 0.35 13.21
C ARG A 25 -4.03 -0.35 12.12
N SER A 26 -4.47 -0.25 10.86
CA SER A 26 -3.89 -1.01 9.75
C SER A 26 -3.37 -0.07 8.67
N ALA A 27 -2.18 -0.37 8.15
CA ALA A 27 -1.70 0.17 6.89
C ALA A 27 -1.80 -0.93 5.82
N VAL A 28 -2.54 -0.66 4.74
CA VAL A 28 -2.66 -1.54 3.59
C VAL A 28 -1.64 -1.12 2.55
N ILE A 29 -0.79 -2.06 2.15
CA ILE A 29 0.22 -1.88 1.10
C ILE A 29 -0.19 -2.76 -0.07
N ASN A 30 -0.22 -2.20 -1.27
CA ASN A 30 -0.56 -2.94 -2.49
C ASN A 30 0.13 -2.30 -3.71
N GLY A 31 -0.04 -2.86 -4.90
CA GLY A 31 0.62 -2.38 -6.11
C GLY A 31 0.29 -3.19 -7.36
N PHE A 32 0.97 -2.85 -8.46
CA PHE A 32 0.56 -3.29 -9.79
C PHE A 32 1.36 -4.49 -10.32
N SER A 33 2.43 -4.88 -9.62
CA SER A 33 3.38 -5.89 -10.09
C SER A 33 2.77 -7.28 -10.25
N LYS A 34 1.73 -7.64 -9.48
CA LYS A 34 1.16 -9.00 -9.46
C LYS A 34 -0.23 -9.05 -10.09
N ALA A 35 -1.13 -8.14 -9.74
CA ALA A 35 -2.46 -8.07 -10.33
C ALA A 35 -2.43 -7.76 -11.85
N TYR A 36 -1.45 -6.95 -12.30
CA TYR A 36 -1.38 -6.47 -13.69
C TYR A 36 -0.09 -6.87 -14.41
N SER A 37 0.72 -7.77 -13.86
CA SER A 37 2.01 -8.17 -14.44
C SER A 37 2.98 -7.01 -14.75
N MET A 38 2.85 -5.88 -14.05
CA MET A 38 3.66 -4.67 -14.26
C MET A 38 4.91 -4.63 -13.36
N THR A 39 5.68 -5.72 -13.32
CA THR A 39 6.84 -5.83 -12.39
C THR A 39 7.90 -4.74 -12.62
N GLY A 40 8.12 -4.34 -13.88
CA GLY A 40 9.11 -3.32 -14.28
C GLY A 40 8.69 -1.86 -14.04
N TRP A 41 7.41 -1.58 -13.79
CA TRP A 41 6.91 -0.21 -13.63
C TRP A 41 7.17 0.38 -12.24
N ARG A 42 7.49 -0.49 -11.28
CA ARG A 42 7.83 -0.13 -9.89
C ARG A 42 6.78 0.77 -9.22
N LEU A 43 5.49 0.57 -9.54
CA LEU A 43 4.38 1.32 -8.99
C LEU A 43 3.65 0.55 -7.88
N GLY A 44 3.46 1.22 -6.76
CA GLY A 44 2.72 0.73 -5.59
C GLY A 44 2.08 1.87 -4.82
N TYR A 45 1.22 1.54 -3.87
CA TYR A 45 0.54 2.50 -3.01
C TYR A 45 0.38 1.97 -1.59
N VAL A 46 0.14 2.90 -0.67
CA VAL A 46 -0.18 2.61 0.73
C VAL A 46 -1.42 3.41 1.13
N ALA A 47 -2.32 2.77 1.87
CA ALA A 47 -3.47 3.39 2.49
C ALA A 47 -3.42 3.13 4.00
N ALA A 48 -3.41 4.19 4.80
CA ALA A 48 -3.33 4.12 6.26
C ALA A 48 -4.12 5.28 6.90
N PRO A 49 -4.36 5.25 8.23
CA PRO A 49 -4.95 6.37 8.96
C PRO A 49 -4.18 7.67 8.76
N SER A 50 -4.89 8.82 8.76
CA SER A 50 -4.30 10.15 8.49
C SER A 50 -3.03 10.41 9.30
N ARG A 51 -3.07 10.15 10.61
CA ARG A 51 -1.93 10.34 11.51
C ARG A 51 -0.66 9.60 11.08
N ILE A 52 -0.82 8.42 10.46
CA ILE A 52 0.28 7.59 9.98
C ILE A 52 0.70 8.07 8.59
N MET A 53 -0.27 8.38 7.71
CA MET A 53 0.01 8.88 6.37
C MET A 53 0.81 10.18 6.38
N GLU A 54 0.56 11.09 7.33
CA GLU A 54 1.35 12.31 7.50
C GLU A 54 2.84 12.01 7.72
N GLN A 55 3.17 10.99 8.51
CA GLN A 55 4.56 10.58 8.76
C GLN A 55 5.16 9.84 7.56
N ILE A 56 4.37 8.99 6.88
CA ILE A 56 4.81 8.29 5.66
C ILE A 56 5.17 9.30 4.57
N VAL A 57 4.32 10.30 4.34
CA VAL A 57 4.57 11.37 3.35
C VAL A 57 5.83 12.14 3.71
N LYS A 58 6.03 12.46 4.99
CA LYS A 58 7.26 13.11 5.47
C LYS A 58 8.49 12.29 5.11
N VAL A 59 8.52 11.00 5.45
CA VAL A 59 9.67 10.11 5.13
C VAL A 59 9.87 10.04 3.60
N HIS A 60 8.80 9.81 2.84
CA HIS A 60 8.86 9.72 1.39
C HIS A 60 9.47 10.98 0.76
N GLN A 61 9.10 12.18 1.23
CA GLN A 61 9.67 13.44 0.72
C GLN A 61 11.19 13.53 0.85
N TYR A 62 11.77 13.02 1.95
CA TYR A 62 13.22 13.05 2.18
C TYR A 62 13.98 11.89 1.51
N ASP A 63 13.31 10.78 1.20
CA ASP A 63 13.97 9.55 0.73
C ASP A 63 14.00 9.43 -0.80
N VAL A 64 12.95 9.88 -1.51
CA VAL A 64 12.90 9.80 -2.98
C VAL A 64 13.29 11.10 -3.69
N THR A 65 13.23 12.24 -3.00
CA THR A 65 13.56 13.53 -3.62
C THR A 65 15.00 13.89 -3.28
N CYS A 66 15.92 13.75 -4.23
CA CYS A 66 17.25 14.34 -4.10
C CYS A 66 17.14 15.87 -4.12
N ALA A 67 17.86 16.57 -3.24
CA ALA A 67 18.00 18.03 -3.35
C ALA A 67 18.59 18.39 -4.72
N PRO A 68 18.10 19.43 -5.43
CA PRO A 68 18.80 19.94 -6.59
C PRO A 68 20.13 20.50 -6.08
N SER A 69 21.23 19.88 -6.50
CA SER A 69 22.58 20.44 -6.39
C SER A 69 22.72 21.71 -7.22
#